data_AF-A0A7C3TPS4-F1
#
_entry.id   AF-A0A7C3TPS4-F1
#
_cell.length_a   1.000
_cell.length_b   1.000
_cell.length_c   1.000
_cell.angle_alpha   90.00
_cell.angle_beta   90.00
_cell.angle_gamma   90.00
#
_symmetry.space_group_name_H-M   'P 1'
#
loop_
_entity.id
_entity.type
_entity.pdbx_description
1 polymer ?
#
loop_
_entity_poly.entity_id
_entity_poly.type
_entity_poly.pdbx_seq_one_letter_code
_entity_poly.pdbx_strand_id
1 'polypeptide(L)'
;VIEDGKITAITITESGAHIICGNNGSSASLPTISISGDGTGASYRTLCAVDSIVIIGTGDYSNAPQIIVGSAFMVGNASTSRTVTINGNVTFKNGANLITGGSNNVNSTLNIGGDLIAESTISCRSLIGSYTSNTNIVINKSGTANISGAGSIIFNNITINAGTTIETTAGNQITTLGTLTNNGVFTLKSSAGKQATLISAGTVGGTGTYNVEQYLTGSGGATPDGRYWYISSPVALATSNVFAPSASSRLWSWSESGQAYTSITDNLTALVPLTGYVSRLGANQTVTFTGGALNTGNLNIATTNSGGTFTGFNLVGNPYPSCLDWEQVSAASTNIWPTMWYRTYNTAGSVMVFDAYNATSHIGTNNNGEGAVTQYIPPMQGYWVYSTAAGTLNTTNAMRSHPSNNLLKSAAATNNKIVRIVASNGNKSDEAIVYFNSEASDGYDVYDSPKMFANVEGLPEIYSIVENKYVVMNGLKSVSENQSVALGFTTKVAGKYTISAKEISGFESDQPVLLKDNLLNVVTDLRQGGYTFNAAAENTTGRFSLLFAAEPTMISQAETPDVLIYASNGKIMVVLDESMVANGEVSVTNLLGQEIIRQEIRSNVTEIKGRLQTGVYIVNVRNGKSVTTKKINL
;
A
#
# COMPACT_ATOMS: atom_id res chain seq x y z
N VAL A 1 -43.14 -12.92 -35.57
CA VAL A 1 -43.99 -12.10 -36.46
C VAL A 1 -43.20 -11.76 -37.70
N ILE A 2 -43.78 -11.99 -38.89
CA ILE A 2 -43.16 -11.69 -40.18
C ILE A 2 -44.13 -10.80 -40.96
N GLU A 3 -43.68 -9.63 -41.40
CA GLU A 3 -44.42 -8.69 -42.24
C GLU A 3 -43.54 -8.28 -43.43
N ASP A 4 -44.10 -8.26 -44.64
CA ASP A 4 -43.39 -7.95 -45.89
C ASP A 4 -42.09 -8.75 -46.10
N GLY A 5 -42.08 -10.03 -45.68
CA GLY A 5 -40.92 -10.92 -45.78
C GLY A 5 -39.79 -10.61 -44.78
N LYS A 6 -40.02 -9.70 -43.83
CA LYS A 6 -39.08 -9.34 -42.77
C LYS A 6 -39.60 -9.82 -41.42
N ILE A 7 -38.70 -10.37 -40.59
CA ILE A 7 -39.04 -10.64 -39.18
C ILE A 7 -39.18 -9.30 -38.47
N THR A 8 -40.38 -8.96 -38.01
CA THR A 8 -40.69 -7.69 -37.31
C THR A 8 -40.77 -7.86 -35.80
N ALA A 9 -41.07 -9.06 -35.31
CA ALA A 9 -41.05 -9.37 -33.89
C ALA A 9 -40.67 -10.83 -33.59
N ILE A 10 -39.98 -11.05 -32.47
CA ILE A 10 -39.66 -12.38 -31.92
C ILE A 10 -40.17 -12.43 -30.49
N THR A 11 -41.08 -13.37 -30.21
CA THR A 11 -41.57 -13.64 -28.86
C THR A 11 -40.81 -14.82 -28.29
N ILE A 12 -40.14 -14.64 -27.15
CA ILE A 12 -39.45 -15.73 -26.45
C ILE A 12 -40.40 -16.24 -25.36
N THR A 13 -40.80 -17.50 -25.46
CA THR A 13 -41.76 -18.13 -24.54
C THR A 13 -41.13 -19.16 -23.60
N GLU A 14 -39.84 -19.46 -23.74
CA GLU A 14 -39.13 -20.49 -22.96
C GLU A 14 -37.73 -20.03 -22.52
N SER A 15 -37.32 -20.50 -21.34
CA SER A 15 -35.98 -20.28 -20.79
C SER A 15 -34.92 -21.04 -21.61
N GLY A 16 -33.80 -20.38 -21.95
CA GLY A 16 -32.70 -20.97 -22.70
C GLY A 16 -32.76 -20.75 -24.22
N ALA A 17 -33.73 -20.00 -24.74
CA ALA A 17 -33.80 -19.71 -26.16
C ALA A 17 -32.59 -18.87 -26.63
N HIS A 18 -31.96 -19.32 -27.71
CA HIS A 18 -30.88 -18.61 -28.41
C HIS A 18 -31.43 -18.04 -29.73
N ILE A 19 -31.40 -16.71 -29.89
CA ILE A 19 -31.72 -16.07 -31.16
C ILE A 19 -30.41 -15.85 -31.93
N ILE A 20 -30.27 -16.51 -33.09
CA ILE A 20 -29.17 -16.30 -34.03
C ILE A 20 -29.78 -15.77 -35.34
N CYS A 21 -29.44 -14.54 -35.72
CA CYS A 21 -29.88 -13.93 -36.97
C CYS A 21 -28.66 -13.66 -37.87
N GLY A 22 -28.69 -14.09 -39.13
CA GLY A 22 -27.63 -13.86 -40.12
C GLY A 22 -28.17 -13.28 -41.42
N ASN A 23 -27.36 -12.48 -42.14
CA ASN A 23 -27.69 -11.94 -43.47
C ASN A 23 -26.72 -12.47 -44.54
N ASN A 24 -27.25 -12.85 -45.71
CA ASN A 24 -26.50 -13.21 -46.92
C ASN A 24 -26.15 -11.97 -47.79
N GLY A 25 -25.58 -10.94 -47.17
CA GLY A 25 -24.76 -9.95 -47.89
C GLY A 25 -25.41 -8.99 -48.88
N SER A 26 -26.72 -8.67 -48.81
CA SER A 26 -27.32 -7.63 -49.66
C SER A 26 -27.72 -6.36 -48.88
N SER A 27 -27.44 -5.20 -49.49
CA SER A 27 -27.52 -3.84 -48.96
C SER A 27 -28.94 -3.28 -48.84
N ALA A 28 -29.92 -4.09 -48.45
CA ALA A 28 -31.29 -3.64 -48.20
C ALA A 28 -31.46 -3.26 -46.72
N SER A 29 -32.29 -2.24 -46.46
CA SER A 29 -32.75 -1.78 -45.13
C SER A 29 -32.82 -2.93 -44.12
N LEU A 30 -31.99 -2.90 -43.09
CA LEU A 30 -31.92 -3.95 -42.07
C LEU A 30 -33.23 -3.96 -41.25
N PRO A 31 -33.79 -5.13 -40.88
CA PRO A 31 -35.02 -5.20 -40.10
C PRO A 31 -34.80 -4.68 -38.67
N THR A 32 -35.78 -3.95 -38.15
CA THR A 32 -35.90 -3.71 -36.70
C THR A 32 -36.55 -4.95 -36.08
N ILE A 33 -35.84 -5.62 -35.18
CA ILE A 33 -36.37 -6.80 -34.47
C ILE A 33 -36.92 -6.35 -33.13
N SER A 34 -38.24 -6.48 -32.96
CA SER A 34 -38.96 -6.28 -31.70
C SER A 34 -38.96 -7.55 -30.85
N ILE A 35 -38.46 -7.51 -29.61
CA ILE A 35 -38.47 -8.68 -28.71
C ILE A 35 -39.47 -8.47 -27.58
N SER A 36 -40.46 -9.36 -27.43
CA SER A 36 -41.49 -9.33 -26.37
C SER A 36 -41.54 -10.66 -25.62
N GLY A 37 -41.66 -10.67 -24.28
CA GLY A 37 -41.71 -11.88 -23.45
C GLY A 37 -41.13 -11.65 -22.04
N ASP A 38 -41.33 -12.58 -21.10
CA ASP A 38 -40.87 -12.48 -19.70
C ASP A 38 -39.35 -12.76 -19.52
N GLY A 39 -38.67 -13.18 -20.59
CA GLY A 39 -37.21 -13.08 -20.75
C GLY A 39 -36.37 -13.91 -19.78
N THR A 40 -36.99 -14.70 -18.90
CA THR A 40 -36.31 -15.51 -17.90
C THR A 40 -35.45 -16.57 -18.61
N GLY A 41 -34.13 -16.41 -18.61
CA GLY A 41 -33.18 -17.38 -19.17
C GLY A 41 -32.81 -17.20 -20.65
N ALA A 42 -33.19 -16.11 -21.32
CA ALA A 42 -32.72 -15.85 -22.69
C ALA A 42 -31.25 -15.39 -22.70
N SER A 43 -30.40 -16.06 -23.48
CA SER A 43 -29.02 -15.61 -23.71
C SER A 43 -28.88 -15.00 -25.10
N TYR A 44 -28.45 -13.73 -25.11
CA TYR A 44 -28.25 -12.98 -26.33
C TYR A 44 -26.80 -13.15 -26.80
N ARG A 45 -26.58 -14.03 -27.79
CA ARG A 45 -25.34 -14.00 -28.59
C ARG A 45 -25.65 -13.22 -29.87
N THR A 46 -25.30 -11.94 -29.91
CA THR A 46 -25.31 -11.21 -31.17
C THR A 46 -23.99 -11.46 -31.90
N LEU A 47 -23.94 -12.46 -32.78
CA LEU A 47 -23.10 -12.37 -33.98
C LEU A 47 -24.02 -11.87 -35.09
N CYS A 48 -24.17 -10.55 -35.31
CA CYS A 48 -24.46 -9.94 -36.63
C CYS A 48 -24.85 -8.45 -36.58
N ALA A 49 -24.63 -7.80 -37.73
CA ALA A 49 -25.04 -6.44 -38.08
C ALA A 49 -26.57 -6.33 -38.25
N VAL A 50 -27.25 -5.78 -37.26
CA VAL A 50 -28.65 -5.32 -37.28
C VAL A 50 -28.64 -3.80 -37.07
N ASP A 51 -29.51 -3.04 -37.77
CA ASP A 51 -29.55 -1.55 -37.64
C ASP A 51 -30.01 -1.07 -36.26
N SER A 52 -30.85 -1.87 -35.60
CA SER A 52 -31.28 -1.69 -34.22
C SER A 52 -31.96 -2.97 -33.72
N ILE A 53 -31.55 -3.47 -32.55
CA ILE A 53 -32.41 -4.32 -31.72
C ILE A 53 -33.25 -3.35 -30.90
N VAL A 54 -34.51 -3.18 -31.27
CA VAL A 54 -35.46 -2.40 -30.47
C VAL A 54 -36.25 -3.40 -29.68
N ILE A 55 -36.10 -3.45 -28.36
CA ILE A 55 -37.04 -4.18 -27.51
C ILE A 55 -38.34 -3.35 -27.51
N ILE A 56 -39.21 -3.50 -28.54
CA ILE A 56 -40.50 -2.81 -28.60
C ILE A 56 -41.49 -3.57 -27.72
N GLY A 57 -41.58 -3.11 -26.49
CA GLY A 57 -42.81 -3.16 -25.72
C GLY A 57 -43.11 -1.74 -25.30
N THR A 58 -44.29 -1.23 -25.65
CA THR A 58 -44.86 -0.02 -25.02
C THR A 58 -45.34 -0.33 -23.59
N GLY A 59 -44.65 -1.22 -22.88
CA GLY A 59 -45.00 -1.73 -21.56
C GLY A 59 -43.73 -2.00 -20.76
N ASP A 60 -43.82 -1.73 -19.46
CA ASP A 60 -42.77 -1.97 -18.48
C ASP A 60 -42.19 -3.40 -18.60
N TYR A 61 -40.92 -3.51 -18.98
CA TYR A 61 -40.16 -4.75 -18.80
C TYR A 61 -39.71 -4.79 -17.33
N SER A 62 -40.57 -5.37 -16.49
CA SER A 62 -40.30 -5.58 -15.07
C SER A 62 -39.10 -6.49 -14.80
N ASN A 63 -38.66 -7.29 -15.78
CA ASN A 63 -37.50 -8.16 -15.69
C ASN A 63 -36.60 -8.02 -16.92
N ALA A 64 -35.31 -7.77 -16.66
CA ALA A 64 -34.30 -7.48 -17.65
C ALA A 64 -33.52 -8.71 -18.15
N PRO A 65 -32.87 -8.64 -19.33
CA PRO A 65 -32.05 -9.75 -19.84
C PRO A 65 -30.89 -10.10 -18.88
N GLN A 66 -30.76 -11.38 -18.52
CA GLN A 66 -29.53 -11.90 -17.90
C GLN A 66 -28.49 -12.17 -18.99
N ILE A 67 -27.38 -11.43 -18.99
CA ILE A 67 -26.28 -11.68 -19.93
C ILE A 67 -25.43 -12.83 -19.37
N ILE A 68 -25.63 -14.04 -19.90
CA ILE A 68 -25.04 -15.30 -19.40
C ILE A 68 -23.52 -15.35 -19.66
N VAL A 69 -22.81 -16.12 -18.84
CA VAL A 69 -21.38 -16.46 -18.94
C VAL A 69 -20.93 -16.71 -20.40
N GLY A 70 -19.93 -15.97 -20.87
CA GLY A 70 -19.34 -16.14 -22.21
C GLY A 70 -20.13 -15.53 -23.38
N SER A 71 -21.11 -14.65 -23.10
CA SER A 71 -21.84 -13.86 -24.09
C SER A 71 -21.38 -12.40 -24.10
N ALA A 72 -21.58 -11.73 -25.25
CA ALA A 72 -21.30 -10.32 -25.44
C ALA A 72 -22.61 -9.57 -25.66
N PHE A 73 -22.87 -8.54 -24.86
CA PHE A 73 -23.96 -7.60 -25.11
C PHE A 73 -23.45 -6.49 -26.02
N MET A 74 -24.09 -6.28 -27.17
CA MET A 74 -23.65 -5.28 -28.16
C MET A 74 -24.57 -4.07 -28.23
N VAL A 75 -23.99 -2.87 -28.06
CA VAL A 75 -24.69 -1.59 -28.23
C VAL A 75 -24.17 -0.91 -29.50
N GLY A 76 -24.79 -1.21 -30.64
CA GLY A 76 -24.52 -0.58 -31.95
C GLY A 76 -23.80 -1.44 -33.00
N ASN A 77 -23.58 -0.84 -34.18
CA ASN A 77 -22.93 -1.43 -35.37
C ASN A 77 -21.88 -0.46 -35.98
N ALA A 78 -21.00 -0.99 -36.83
CA ALA A 78 -19.80 -0.44 -37.46
C ALA A 78 -19.82 1.04 -37.90
N SER A 79 -20.96 1.62 -38.28
CA SER A 79 -21.02 2.91 -39.00
C SER A 79 -21.96 3.98 -38.43
N THR A 80 -22.78 3.71 -37.41
CA THR A 80 -23.75 4.70 -36.88
C THR A 80 -23.94 4.62 -35.37
N SER A 81 -23.99 5.78 -34.68
CA SER A 81 -24.38 5.87 -33.26
C SER A 81 -25.79 5.35 -33.06
N ARG A 82 -26.01 4.56 -32.01
CA ARG A 82 -27.32 4.00 -31.62
C ARG A 82 -27.59 4.26 -30.14
N THR A 83 -28.87 4.28 -29.77
CA THR A 83 -29.32 4.35 -28.37
C THR A 83 -30.15 3.11 -28.05
N VAL A 84 -29.81 2.41 -26.98
CA VAL A 84 -30.59 1.29 -26.42
C VAL A 84 -31.13 1.72 -25.07
N THR A 85 -32.41 1.47 -24.79
CA THR A 85 -33.04 1.79 -23.49
C THR A 85 -33.54 0.50 -22.84
N ILE A 86 -33.18 0.30 -21.57
CA ILE A 86 -33.66 -0.77 -20.70
C ILE A 86 -34.33 -0.12 -19.50
N ASN A 87 -35.64 -0.30 -19.34
CA ASN A 87 -36.39 0.33 -18.23
C ASN A 87 -36.14 -0.36 -16.88
N GLY A 88 -35.79 -1.64 -16.88
CA GLY A 88 -35.47 -2.43 -15.70
C GLY A 88 -33.98 -2.46 -15.36
N ASN A 89 -33.59 -3.42 -14.52
CA ASN A 89 -32.19 -3.64 -14.14
C ASN A 89 -31.33 -4.05 -15.37
N VAL A 90 -30.02 -4.09 -15.24
CA VAL A 90 -29.12 -4.69 -16.22
C VAL A 90 -28.13 -5.54 -15.45
N THR A 91 -28.13 -6.86 -15.71
CA THR A 91 -27.30 -7.81 -14.98
C THR A 91 -26.31 -8.51 -15.92
N PHE A 92 -25.04 -8.33 -15.65
CA PHE A 92 -23.93 -9.01 -16.31
C PHE A 92 -23.41 -10.13 -15.41
N LYS A 93 -23.48 -11.38 -15.86
CA LYS A 93 -22.95 -12.55 -15.13
C LYS A 93 -21.43 -12.66 -15.30
N ASN A 94 -20.80 -13.49 -14.48
CA ASN A 94 -19.35 -13.68 -14.53
C ASN A 94 -18.88 -14.07 -15.95
N GLY A 95 -17.93 -13.31 -16.51
CA GLY A 95 -17.40 -13.52 -17.85
C GLY A 95 -18.27 -12.98 -18.99
N ALA A 96 -19.32 -12.21 -18.67
CA ALA A 96 -20.04 -11.40 -19.65
C ALA A 96 -19.25 -10.14 -20.01
N ASN A 97 -19.23 -9.78 -21.29
CA ASN A 97 -18.62 -8.54 -21.76
C ASN A 97 -19.68 -7.63 -22.40
N LEU A 98 -19.53 -6.32 -22.26
CA LEU A 98 -20.23 -5.35 -23.10
C LEU A 98 -19.30 -5.00 -24.28
N ILE A 99 -19.60 -5.54 -25.46
CA ILE A 99 -18.80 -5.29 -26.66
C ILE A 99 -19.46 -4.18 -27.47
N THR A 100 -18.74 -3.12 -27.77
CA THR A 100 -19.25 -2.05 -28.64
C THR A 100 -18.90 -2.37 -30.08
N GLY A 101 -19.89 -2.60 -30.95
CA GLY A 101 -19.66 -2.82 -32.37
C GLY A 101 -19.45 -1.50 -33.10
N GLY A 102 -18.20 -1.15 -33.44
CA GLY A 102 -17.91 0.08 -34.17
C GLY A 102 -16.49 0.13 -34.73
N SER A 103 -16.32 0.03 -36.06
CA SER A 103 -15.02 0.20 -36.71
C SER A 103 -14.65 1.67 -36.99
N ASN A 104 -15.60 2.61 -36.84
CA ASN A 104 -15.48 4.00 -37.34
C ASN A 104 -15.66 5.12 -36.28
N ASN A 105 -15.12 4.98 -35.06
CA ASN A 105 -15.11 6.07 -34.05
C ASN A 105 -16.50 6.62 -33.63
N VAL A 106 -17.57 5.84 -33.77
CA VAL A 106 -18.93 6.27 -33.39
C VAL A 106 -19.25 5.83 -31.96
N ASN A 107 -19.82 6.73 -31.14
CA ASN A 107 -20.22 6.44 -29.76
C ASN A 107 -21.71 6.09 -29.68
N SER A 108 -22.06 4.98 -29.03
CA SER A 108 -23.45 4.57 -28.78
C SER A 108 -23.82 4.76 -27.31
N THR A 109 -25.12 4.81 -27.01
CA THR A 109 -25.65 5.08 -25.67
C THR A 109 -26.51 3.92 -25.16
N LEU A 110 -26.31 3.52 -23.90
CA LEU A 110 -27.20 2.61 -23.17
C LEU A 110 -27.87 3.37 -22.02
N ASN A 111 -29.20 3.50 -22.09
CA ASN A 111 -30.02 4.06 -21.04
C ASN A 111 -30.52 2.95 -20.11
N ILE A 112 -30.36 3.13 -18.80
CA ILE A 112 -30.75 2.17 -17.77
C ILE A 112 -31.75 2.84 -16.82
N GLY A 113 -32.95 2.29 -16.72
CA GLY A 113 -34.02 2.71 -15.80
C GLY A 113 -34.02 1.97 -14.47
N GLY A 114 -33.23 0.90 -14.32
CA GLY A 114 -33.07 0.12 -13.09
C GLY A 114 -31.64 0.13 -12.51
N ASP A 115 -31.29 -0.96 -11.82
CA ASP A 115 -29.96 -1.17 -11.23
C ASP A 115 -28.98 -1.77 -12.25
N LEU A 116 -27.70 -1.43 -12.15
CA LEU A 116 -26.62 -2.09 -12.86
C LEU A 116 -25.92 -3.09 -11.93
N ILE A 117 -25.91 -4.36 -12.30
CA ILE A 117 -25.38 -5.47 -11.49
C ILE A 117 -24.32 -6.23 -12.30
N ALA A 118 -23.12 -6.36 -11.74
CA ALA A 118 -21.95 -6.91 -12.41
C ALA A 118 -21.26 -8.03 -11.59
N GLU A 119 -21.44 -9.30 -11.94
CA GLU A 119 -20.78 -10.40 -11.21
C GLU A 119 -19.28 -10.55 -11.54
N SER A 120 -18.77 -9.84 -12.54
CA SER A 120 -17.34 -9.74 -12.88
C SER A 120 -16.98 -8.34 -13.36
N THR A 121 -15.69 -8.12 -13.61
CA THR A 121 -15.22 -6.93 -14.33
C THR A 121 -16.01 -6.74 -15.62
N ILE A 122 -16.45 -5.51 -15.88
CA ILE A 122 -17.11 -5.12 -17.13
C ILE A 122 -16.42 -3.90 -17.68
N SER A 123 -16.17 -3.92 -18.98
CA SER A 123 -15.74 -2.76 -19.74
C SER A 123 -16.82 -2.36 -20.74
N CYS A 124 -17.30 -1.12 -20.67
CA CYS A 124 -18.21 -0.53 -21.66
C CYS A 124 -17.43 0.10 -22.84
N ARG A 125 -16.29 -0.49 -23.19
CA ARG A 125 -15.35 -0.07 -24.25
C ARG A 125 -14.95 -1.29 -25.09
N SER A 126 -14.71 -1.09 -26.39
CA SER A 126 -14.11 -2.12 -27.25
C SER A 126 -12.74 -2.57 -26.73
N LEU A 127 -12.60 -3.87 -26.44
CA LEU A 127 -11.35 -4.53 -26.04
C LEU A 127 -10.56 -5.12 -27.23
N ILE A 128 -11.08 -5.01 -28.46
CA ILE A 128 -10.45 -5.54 -29.68
C ILE A 128 -9.81 -4.37 -30.44
N GLY A 129 -8.56 -4.54 -30.88
CA GLY A 129 -7.61 -3.50 -31.28
C GLY A 129 -8.06 -2.42 -32.29
N SER A 130 -7.24 -1.37 -32.43
CA SER A 130 -7.33 -0.20 -33.33
C SER A 130 -8.64 0.62 -33.35
N TYR A 131 -9.73 0.15 -32.74
CA TYR A 131 -11.02 0.85 -32.71
C TYR A 131 -11.11 1.82 -31.52
N THR A 132 -11.58 3.06 -31.75
CA THR A 132 -11.77 4.06 -30.68
C THR A 132 -13.24 4.23 -30.21
N SER A 133 -14.16 3.39 -30.71
CA SER A 133 -15.60 3.46 -30.38
C SER A 133 -15.90 3.06 -28.93
N ASN A 134 -16.80 3.80 -28.27
CA ASN A 134 -17.10 3.62 -26.86
C ASN A 134 -18.62 3.64 -26.56
N THR A 135 -19.04 2.99 -25.47
CA THR A 135 -20.43 3.08 -24.98
C THR A 135 -20.54 4.05 -23.81
N ASN A 136 -21.46 5.01 -23.97
CA ASN A 136 -21.87 5.91 -22.92
C ASN A 136 -23.02 5.26 -22.14
N ILE A 137 -23.00 5.37 -20.81
CA ILE A 137 -24.10 4.95 -19.96
C ILE A 137 -24.87 6.18 -19.48
N VAL A 138 -26.19 6.10 -19.55
CA VAL A 138 -27.09 7.08 -18.93
C VAL A 138 -27.96 6.34 -17.93
N ILE A 139 -27.91 6.74 -16.66
CA ILE A 139 -28.77 6.17 -15.62
C ILE A 139 -29.93 7.13 -15.36
N ASN A 140 -31.13 6.64 -15.64
CA ASN A 140 -32.39 7.40 -15.69
C ASN A 140 -33.46 6.76 -14.80
N LYS A 141 -33.06 6.29 -13.61
CA LYS A 141 -33.99 5.74 -12.63
C LYS A 141 -34.54 6.85 -11.75
N SER A 142 -35.85 7.00 -11.67
CA SER A 142 -36.45 7.86 -10.63
C SER A 142 -36.20 7.22 -9.26
N GLY A 143 -35.60 7.97 -8.33
CA GLY A 143 -35.17 7.44 -7.04
C GLY A 143 -33.81 6.73 -7.10
N THR A 144 -33.63 5.66 -6.31
CA THR A 144 -32.32 5.03 -6.12
C THR A 144 -32.03 3.93 -7.13
N ALA A 145 -30.94 4.06 -7.89
CA ALA A 145 -30.31 3.04 -8.72
C ALA A 145 -29.02 2.54 -8.06
N ASN A 146 -28.82 1.22 -8.07
CA ASN A 146 -27.61 0.60 -7.55
C ASN A 146 -26.60 0.34 -8.68
N ILE A 147 -25.33 0.65 -8.43
CA ILE A 147 -24.21 0.09 -9.21
C ILE A 147 -23.49 -0.91 -8.32
N SER A 148 -23.69 -2.20 -8.57
CA SER A 148 -23.14 -3.29 -7.76
C SER A 148 -22.28 -4.21 -8.59
N GLY A 149 -21.30 -4.85 -7.96
CA GLY A 149 -20.53 -5.89 -8.62
C GLY A 149 -19.15 -6.19 -8.06
N ALA A 150 -18.57 -7.31 -8.51
CA ALA A 150 -17.22 -7.72 -8.18
C ALA A 150 -16.23 -7.28 -9.28
N GLY A 151 -15.11 -6.69 -8.88
CA GLY A 151 -14.05 -6.25 -9.80
C GLY A 151 -14.22 -4.81 -10.29
N SER A 152 -13.54 -4.52 -11.41
CA SER A 152 -13.50 -3.17 -11.99
C SER A 152 -14.64 -2.96 -12.99
N ILE A 153 -15.36 -1.85 -12.85
CA ILE A 153 -16.44 -1.43 -13.74
C ILE A 153 -15.96 -0.19 -14.48
N ILE A 154 -15.72 -0.34 -15.78
CA ILE A 154 -15.14 0.70 -16.62
C ILE A 154 -16.20 1.23 -17.58
N PHE A 155 -16.42 2.54 -17.52
CA PHE A 155 -17.30 3.28 -18.40
C PHE A 155 -16.50 4.23 -19.28
N ASN A 156 -17.02 4.52 -20.48
CA ASN A 156 -16.51 5.65 -21.24
C ASN A 156 -17.01 6.96 -20.65
N ASN A 157 -18.28 7.28 -20.88
CA ASN A 157 -18.97 8.39 -20.24
C ASN A 157 -20.09 7.86 -19.35
N ILE A 158 -20.33 8.52 -18.22
CA ILE A 158 -21.52 8.30 -17.38
C ILE A 158 -22.32 9.59 -17.37
N THR A 159 -23.63 9.50 -17.55
CA THR A 159 -24.57 10.58 -17.26
C THR A 159 -25.60 10.11 -16.23
N ILE A 160 -25.71 10.84 -15.12
CA ILE A 160 -26.74 10.63 -14.10
C ILE A 160 -27.72 11.80 -14.22
N ASN A 161 -28.98 11.50 -14.53
CA ASN A 161 -29.99 12.54 -14.68
C ASN A 161 -30.56 13.02 -13.34
N ALA A 162 -31.15 14.21 -13.35
CA ALA A 162 -31.82 14.76 -12.19
C ALA A 162 -32.95 13.83 -11.72
N GLY A 163 -33.14 13.72 -10.40
CA GLY A 163 -34.09 12.78 -9.80
C GLY A 163 -33.57 11.35 -9.63
N THR A 164 -32.37 11.05 -10.13
CA THR A 164 -31.68 9.77 -9.91
C THR A 164 -30.65 9.87 -8.78
N THR A 165 -30.69 8.91 -7.86
CA THR A 165 -29.67 8.68 -6.83
C THR A 165 -28.92 7.40 -7.16
N ILE A 166 -27.61 7.47 -7.35
CA ILE A 166 -26.74 6.30 -7.50
C ILE A 166 -26.13 5.94 -6.16
N GLU A 167 -26.27 4.68 -5.76
CA GLU A 167 -25.50 4.09 -4.66
C GLU A 167 -24.62 2.95 -5.21
N THR A 168 -23.31 3.04 -4.97
CA THR A 168 -22.42 1.91 -5.30
C THR A 168 -22.50 0.84 -4.21
N THR A 169 -22.11 -0.39 -4.50
CA THR A 169 -21.77 -1.32 -3.40
C THR A 169 -20.39 -0.98 -2.81
N ALA A 170 -20.19 -1.20 -1.51
CA ALA A 170 -18.91 -0.98 -0.85
C ALA A 170 -17.83 -1.91 -1.45
N GLY A 171 -16.67 -1.34 -1.80
CA GLY A 171 -15.58 -2.06 -2.46
C GLY A 171 -15.63 -2.03 -3.99
N ASN A 172 -16.68 -1.47 -4.60
CA ASN A 172 -16.73 -1.29 -6.05
C ASN A 172 -15.57 -0.42 -6.55
N GLN A 173 -15.03 -0.77 -7.72
CA GLN A 173 -13.99 -0.02 -8.40
C GLN A 173 -14.56 0.51 -9.71
N ILE A 174 -14.83 1.82 -9.76
CA ILE A 174 -15.45 2.45 -10.93
C ILE A 174 -14.42 3.32 -11.64
N THR A 175 -14.24 3.12 -12.94
CA THR A 175 -13.43 4.01 -13.79
C THR A 175 -14.32 4.66 -14.84
N THR A 176 -14.19 5.98 -15.01
CA THR A 176 -14.75 6.74 -16.13
C THR A 176 -13.61 7.28 -16.97
N LEU A 177 -13.59 6.95 -18.26
CA LEU A 177 -12.47 7.30 -19.14
C LEU A 177 -12.66 8.67 -19.80
N GLY A 178 -13.89 9.03 -20.11
CA GLY A 178 -14.30 10.34 -20.61
C GLY A 178 -14.99 11.17 -19.53
N THR A 179 -16.16 11.71 -19.86
CA THR A 179 -16.93 12.59 -18.99
C THR A 179 -17.82 11.83 -18.01
N LEU A 180 -17.75 12.20 -16.73
CA LEU A 180 -18.75 11.90 -15.71
C LEU A 180 -19.63 13.13 -15.51
N THR A 181 -20.87 13.09 -16.01
CA THR A 181 -21.87 14.15 -15.80
C THR A 181 -22.86 13.71 -14.73
N ASN A 182 -22.86 14.36 -13.57
CA ASN A 182 -23.82 14.09 -12.50
C ASN A 182 -24.78 15.25 -12.34
N ASN A 183 -26.07 15.03 -12.60
CA ASN A 183 -27.15 15.99 -12.32
C ASN A 183 -28.10 15.50 -11.20
N GLY A 184 -27.81 14.34 -10.61
CA GLY A 184 -28.56 13.74 -9.52
C GLY A 184 -27.72 13.64 -8.25
N VAL A 185 -27.72 12.47 -7.60
CA VAL A 185 -26.84 12.15 -6.47
C VAL A 185 -25.97 10.96 -6.83
N PHE A 186 -24.67 11.01 -6.53
CA PHE A 186 -23.76 9.88 -6.69
C PHE A 186 -23.04 9.60 -5.36
N THR A 187 -23.39 8.48 -4.72
CA THR A 187 -22.80 8.02 -3.47
C THR A 187 -21.86 6.83 -3.67
N LEU A 188 -20.58 7.04 -3.34
CA LEU A 188 -19.61 5.96 -3.16
C LEU A 188 -19.74 5.40 -1.74
N LYS A 189 -20.29 4.18 -1.61
CA LYS A 189 -20.55 3.53 -0.32
C LYS A 189 -19.28 2.98 0.34
N SER A 190 -19.34 2.87 1.67
CA SER A 190 -18.30 2.27 2.51
C SER A 190 -18.88 1.33 3.55
N SER A 191 -18.13 0.29 3.90
CA SER A 191 -18.41 -0.61 5.01
C SER A 191 -17.12 -1.06 5.70
N ALA A 192 -17.22 -1.81 6.79
CA ALA A 192 -16.05 -2.32 7.50
C ALA A 192 -15.09 -3.06 6.54
N GLY A 193 -13.89 -2.50 6.35
CA GLY A 193 -12.85 -3.05 5.49
C GLY A 193 -13.08 -2.91 3.98
N LYS A 194 -14.13 -2.22 3.52
CA LYS A 194 -14.43 -2.06 2.09
C LYS A 194 -14.78 -0.62 1.75
N GLN A 195 -14.04 -0.04 0.81
CA GLN A 195 -14.25 1.32 0.32
C GLN A 195 -14.52 1.30 -1.17
N ALA A 196 -15.66 1.85 -1.61
CA ALA A 196 -15.86 2.09 -3.05
C ALA A 196 -14.92 3.19 -3.54
N THR A 197 -14.42 3.04 -4.76
CA THR A 197 -13.46 3.95 -5.37
C THR A 197 -13.89 4.37 -6.78
N LEU A 198 -13.53 5.58 -7.15
CA LEU A 198 -13.79 6.16 -8.45
C LEU A 198 -12.51 6.75 -9.04
N ILE A 199 -12.18 6.40 -10.28
CA ILE A 199 -11.21 7.08 -11.12
C ILE A 199 -11.96 7.81 -12.23
N SER A 200 -11.70 9.10 -12.37
CA SER A 200 -12.25 9.94 -13.44
C SER A 200 -11.09 10.41 -14.32
N ALA A 201 -10.79 9.68 -15.39
CA ALA A 201 -9.67 9.99 -16.26
C ALA A 201 -9.92 11.26 -17.09
N GLY A 202 -11.17 11.49 -17.51
CA GLY A 202 -11.60 12.70 -18.19
C GLY A 202 -12.22 13.73 -17.24
N THR A 203 -13.21 14.48 -17.73
CA THR A 203 -13.82 15.60 -17.02
C THR A 203 -14.96 15.17 -16.10
N VAL A 204 -15.08 15.80 -14.95
CA VAL A 204 -16.25 15.69 -14.07
C VAL A 204 -17.10 16.96 -14.23
N GLY A 205 -18.39 16.81 -14.46
CA GLY A 205 -19.33 17.92 -14.68
C GLY A 205 -20.74 17.63 -14.18
N GLY A 206 -21.66 18.54 -14.47
CA GLY A 206 -23.03 18.54 -13.96
C GLY A 206 -23.17 19.30 -12.64
N THR A 207 -24.41 19.41 -12.16
CA THR A 207 -24.78 20.22 -10.97
C THR A 207 -25.26 19.37 -9.79
N GLY A 208 -25.09 18.05 -9.88
CA GLY A 208 -25.52 17.08 -8.88
C GLY A 208 -24.61 17.04 -7.66
N THR A 209 -25.03 16.24 -6.67
CA THR A 209 -24.29 16.04 -5.42
C THR A 209 -23.43 14.78 -5.48
N TYR A 210 -22.20 14.87 -5.02
CA TYR A 210 -21.34 13.72 -4.78
C TYR A 210 -21.23 13.44 -3.29
N ASN A 211 -21.35 12.17 -2.93
CA ASN A 211 -21.17 11.68 -1.57
C ASN A 211 -20.08 10.60 -1.57
N VAL A 212 -19.13 10.69 -0.65
CA VAL A 212 -18.13 9.64 -0.42
C VAL A 212 -18.22 9.23 1.03
N GLU A 213 -18.64 7.99 1.25
CA GLU A 213 -18.75 7.43 2.58
C GLU A 213 -17.39 6.88 3.06
N GLN A 214 -17.16 6.90 4.37
CA GLN A 214 -16.05 6.22 5.02
C GLN A 214 -16.51 5.60 6.34
N TYR A 215 -16.38 4.28 6.48
CA TYR A 215 -16.64 3.58 7.73
C TYR A 215 -15.48 3.79 8.72
N LEU A 216 -15.78 4.33 9.89
CA LEU A 216 -14.81 4.63 10.94
C LEU A 216 -15.28 4.05 12.28
N THR A 217 -14.34 3.53 13.06
CA THR A 217 -14.63 2.98 14.39
C THR A 217 -14.37 4.01 15.50
N GLY A 218 -15.20 3.98 16.53
CA GLY A 218 -15.07 4.78 17.76
C GLY A 218 -14.84 3.90 18.98
N SER A 219 -14.78 4.49 20.17
CA SER A 219 -14.58 3.76 21.43
C SER A 219 -15.84 3.12 22.01
N GLY A 220 -17.02 3.42 21.46
CA GLY A 220 -18.30 2.83 21.91
C GLY A 220 -18.95 3.57 23.08
N GLY A 221 -18.75 4.88 23.20
CA GLY A 221 -19.31 5.73 24.25
C GLY A 221 -19.49 7.20 23.85
N ALA A 222 -20.01 8.03 24.77
CA ALA A 222 -20.21 9.46 24.52
C ALA A 222 -18.89 10.26 24.43
N THR A 223 -17.78 9.69 24.90
CA THR A 223 -16.45 10.30 24.89
C THR A 223 -15.64 9.72 23.72
N PRO A 224 -15.11 10.54 22.80
CA PRO A 224 -14.28 10.08 21.68
C PRO A 224 -12.83 9.79 22.13
N ASP A 225 -12.63 8.77 22.95
CA ASP A 225 -11.32 8.29 23.44
C ASP A 225 -10.74 7.11 22.65
N GLY A 226 -11.41 6.68 21.57
CA GLY A 226 -11.01 5.60 20.68
C GLY A 226 -9.75 5.88 19.84
N ARG A 227 -9.53 5.12 18.76
CA ARG A 227 -8.35 5.32 17.90
C ARG A 227 -8.38 6.67 17.18
N TYR A 228 -7.20 7.16 16.81
CA TYR A 228 -7.07 8.33 15.94
C TYR A 228 -7.17 7.91 14.48
N TRP A 229 -8.02 8.58 13.71
CA TRP A 229 -8.16 8.41 12.27
C TRP A 229 -7.48 9.56 11.55
N TYR A 230 -6.55 9.26 10.64
CA TYR A 230 -5.84 10.23 9.81
C TYR A 230 -6.52 10.25 8.45
N ILE A 231 -7.16 11.37 8.10
CA ILE A 231 -8.13 11.45 7.00
C ILE A 231 -8.02 12.73 6.19
N SER A 232 -8.51 12.71 4.95
CA SER A 232 -8.53 13.84 4.02
C SER A 232 -9.83 13.84 3.23
N SER A 233 -10.27 15.03 2.78
CA SER A 233 -11.53 15.16 2.04
C SER A 233 -11.39 14.70 0.58
N PRO A 234 -12.31 13.86 0.08
CA PRO A 234 -12.40 13.49 -1.34
C PRO A 234 -13.26 14.44 -2.19
N VAL A 235 -13.89 15.44 -1.56
CA VAL A 235 -14.78 16.43 -2.20
C VAL A 235 -14.34 17.86 -1.87
N ALA A 236 -14.52 18.78 -2.83
CA ALA A 236 -13.90 20.09 -2.78
C ALA A 236 -14.46 21.03 -1.68
N LEU A 237 -15.71 20.82 -1.25
CA LEU A 237 -16.43 21.71 -0.34
C LEU A 237 -16.95 21.00 0.91
N ALA A 238 -16.35 19.87 1.30
CA ALA A 238 -16.67 19.27 2.59
C ALA A 238 -16.30 20.22 3.72
N THR A 239 -17.09 20.18 4.80
CA THR A 239 -16.79 20.88 6.04
C THR A 239 -16.56 19.88 7.17
N SER A 240 -16.07 20.38 8.30
CA SER A 240 -15.90 19.64 9.55
C SER A 240 -17.19 18.98 10.04
N ASN A 241 -18.37 19.38 9.55
CA ASN A 241 -19.66 18.73 9.82
C ASN A 241 -19.64 17.22 9.54
N VAL A 242 -18.82 16.75 8.59
CA VAL A 242 -18.65 15.32 8.29
C VAL A 242 -18.34 14.49 9.55
N PHE A 243 -17.63 15.10 10.51
CA PHE A 243 -17.28 14.45 11.78
C PHE A 243 -18.12 14.92 12.97
N ALA A 244 -18.90 15.99 12.81
CA ALA A 244 -19.66 16.65 13.88
C ALA A 244 -18.81 16.94 15.16
N PRO A 245 -17.64 17.62 15.05
CA PRO A 245 -16.78 17.89 16.21
C PRO A 245 -17.42 18.78 17.28
N SER A 246 -18.48 19.53 16.95
CA SER A 246 -19.25 20.30 17.93
C SER A 246 -20.13 19.43 18.84
N ALA A 247 -20.20 18.12 18.60
CA ALA A 247 -21.02 17.18 19.33
C ALA A 247 -20.20 15.97 19.82
N SER A 248 -20.15 14.89 19.03
CA SER A 248 -19.75 13.55 19.47
C SER A 248 -18.32 13.13 19.07
N SER A 249 -17.67 13.88 18.19
CA SER A 249 -16.30 13.58 17.74
C SER A 249 -15.34 14.71 18.10
N ARG A 250 -14.06 14.52 17.79
CA ARG A 250 -13.04 15.55 17.84
C ARG A 250 -12.30 15.58 16.52
N LEU A 251 -11.89 16.77 16.11
CA LEU A 251 -11.18 16.99 14.86
C LEU A 251 -10.00 17.95 15.12
N TRP A 252 -8.87 17.66 14.48
CA TRP A 252 -7.68 18.49 14.53
C TRP A 252 -7.02 18.61 13.16
N SER A 253 -6.36 19.73 12.94
CA SER A 253 -5.39 19.92 11.86
C SER A 253 -3.99 20.09 12.45
N TRP A 254 -2.97 19.71 11.68
CA TRP A 254 -1.57 19.91 12.06
C TRP A 254 -1.01 21.15 11.35
N SER A 255 -0.23 21.96 12.06
CA SER A 255 0.58 23.02 11.48
C SER A 255 2.06 22.73 11.74
N GLU A 256 2.83 22.53 10.68
CA GLU A 256 4.28 22.35 10.78
C GLU A 256 4.94 23.67 11.23
N SER A 257 4.53 24.81 10.68
CA SER A 257 5.04 26.12 11.12
C SER A 257 4.75 26.43 12.60
N GLY A 258 3.60 25.97 13.10
CA GLY A 258 3.22 26.10 14.51
C GLY A 258 3.73 24.97 15.40
N GLN A 259 4.29 23.90 14.81
CA GLN A 259 4.72 22.66 15.49
C GLN A 259 3.64 22.06 16.41
N ALA A 260 2.36 22.20 16.03
CA ALA A 260 1.24 21.87 16.91
C ALA A 260 -0.04 21.46 16.15
N TYR A 261 -0.86 20.67 16.86
CA TYR A 261 -2.24 20.42 16.45
C TYR A 261 -3.15 21.56 16.88
N THR A 262 -4.03 22.00 15.97
CA THR A 262 -5.11 22.94 16.25
C THR A 262 -6.43 22.19 16.28
N SER A 263 -7.23 22.37 17.34
CA SER A 263 -8.56 21.76 17.44
C SER A 263 -9.57 22.52 16.59
N ILE A 264 -10.38 21.77 15.84
CA ILE A 264 -11.53 22.28 15.11
C ILE A 264 -12.78 21.86 15.89
N THR A 265 -13.54 22.84 16.36
CA THR A 265 -14.67 22.61 17.30
C THR A 265 -16.04 22.93 16.72
N ASP A 266 -16.09 23.57 15.55
CA ASP A 266 -17.34 23.87 14.83
C ASP A 266 -17.58 22.89 13.67
N ASN A 267 -18.78 22.97 13.07
CA ASN A 267 -19.19 22.16 11.91
C ASN A 267 -19.13 22.95 10.58
N LEU A 268 -18.44 24.08 10.54
CA LEU A 268 -18.42 25.01 9.39
C LEU A 268 -17.06 25.09 8.71
N THR A 269 -15.98 24.72 9.40
CA THR A 269 -14.61 24.77 8.90
C THR A 269 -14.47 23.93 7.63
N ALA A 270 -14.04 24.55 6.53
CA ALA A 270 -13.80 23.85 5.27
C ALA A 270 -12.64 22.84 5.41
N LEU A 271 -12.81 21.66 4.84
CA LEU A 271 -11.78 20.63 4.74
C LEU A 271 -11.04 20.80 3.41
N VAL A 272 -9.81 21.29 3.49
CA VAL A 272 -9.00 21.64 2.33
C VAL A 272 -8.45 20.37 1.68
N PRO A 273 -8.59 20.19 0.34
CA PRO A 273 -7.95 19.09 -0.37
C PRO A 273 -6.45 19.00 -0.07
N LEU A 274 -5.91 17.78 -0.05
CA LEU A 274 -4.53 17.43 0.29
C LEU A 274 -4.11 17.68 1.75
N THR A 275 -4.95 18.32 2.57
CA THR A 275 -4.67 18.48 4.00
C THR A 275 -5.06 17.22 4.75
N GLY A 276 -4.16 16.72 5.59
CA GLY A 276 -4.47 15.63 6.50
C GLY A 276 -5.07 16.17 7.81
N TYR A 277 -6.18 15.59 8.21
CA TYR A 277 -6.89 15.86 9.45
C TYR A 277 -6.82 14.64 10.37
N VAL A 278 -6.99 14.87 11.66
CA VAL A 278 -7.05 13.81 12.66
C VAL A 278 -8.41 13.83 13.33
N SER A 279 -9.11 12.71 13.34
CA SER A 279 -10.42 12.57 13.98
C SER A 279 -10.43 11.48 15.05
N ARG A 280 -11.22 11.69 16.09
CA ARG A 280 -11.62 10.66 17.06
C ARG A 280 -13.13 10.65 17.18
N LEU A 281 -13.73 9.47 17.15
CA LEU A 281 -15.18 9.29 17.11
C LEU A 281 -15.63 8.60 18.40
N GLY A 282 -16.78 9.01 18.94
CA GLY A 282 -17.38 8.35 20.12
C GLY A 282 -17.93 6.96 19.82
N ALA A 283 -18.47 6.76 18.61
CA ALA A 283 -19.06 5.48 18.18
C ALA A 283 -18.61 5.10 16.77
N ASN A 284 -18.80 3.83 16.42
CA ASN A 284 -18.67 3.36 15.05
C ASN A 284 -19.71 4.08 14.18
N GLN A 285 -19.29 4.66 13.07
CA GLN A 285 -20.16 5.35 12.15
C GLN A 285 -19.59 5.37 10.73
N THR A 286 -20.47 5.44 9.75
CA THR A 286 -20.11 5.79 8.38
C THR A 286 -20.28 7.29 8.23
N VAL A 287 -19.17 8.02 8.07
CA VAL A 287 -19.22 9.45 7.77
C VAL A 287 -19.40 9.65 6.27
N THR A 288 -20.06 10.74 5.87
CA THR A 288 -20.32 11.04 4.46
C THR A 288 -19.75 12.40 4.10
N PHE A 289 -18.66 12.39 3.33
CA PHE A 289 -18.14 13.61 2.71
C PHE A 289 -19.07 14.06 1.58
N THR A 290 -19.52 15.31 1.64
CA THR A 290 -20.45 15.91 0.67
C THR A 290 -20.19 17.41 0.52
N GLY A 291 -20.97 18.08 -0.33
CA GLY A 291 -21.00 19.55 -0.43
C GLY A 291 -20.44 20.14 -1.73
N GLY A 292 -19.86 19.32 -2.61
CA GLY A 292 -19.31 19.80 -3.88
C GLY A 292 -18.92 18.69 -4.85
N ALA A 293 -18.21 19.06 -5.92
CA ALA A 293 -17.63 18.11 -6.86
C ALA A 293 -16.56 17.24 -6.18
N LEU A 294 -16.33 16.05 -6.74
CA LEU A 294 -15.20 15.22 -6.36
C LEU A 294 -13.89 15.94 -6.71
N ASN A 295 -12.91 15.81 -5.84
CA ASN A 295 -11.54 16.21 -6.14
C ASN A 295 -11.01 15.30 -7.25
N THR A 296 -10.55 15.92 -8.34
CA THR A 296 -10.05 15.25 -9.54
C THR A 296 -8.97 16.11 -10.20
N GLY A 297 -8.27 15.57 -11.20
CA GLY A 297 -7.23 16.31 -11.89
C GLY A 297 -5.98 16.52 -11.05
N ASN A 298 -5.18 17.54 -11.39
CA ASN A 298 -3.93 17.84 -10.69
C ASN A 298 -4.20 18.76 -9.51
N LEU A 299 -3.62 18.42 -8.36
CA LEU A 299 -3.71 19.21 -7.13
C LEU A 299 -2.30 19.36 -6.56
N ASN A 300 -2.10 20.40 -5.74
CA ASN A 300 -0.86 20.59 -5.02
C ASN A 300 -1.11 21.29 -3.68
N ILE A 301 -0.18 21.09 -2.75
CA ILE A 301 -0.17 21.77 -1.46
C ILE A 301 1.27 22.17 -1.11
N ALA A 302 1.44 23.36 -0.57
CA ALA A 302 2.74 23.80 -0.07
C ALA A 302 3.11 23.02 1.20
N THR A 303 4.38 22.68 1.34
CA THR A 303 4.97 22.07 2.54
C THR A 303 5.99 23.01 3.15
N THR A 304 6.11 22.99 4.47
CA THR A 304 7.04 23.86 5.20
C THR A 304 8.08 23.06 5.96
N ASN A 305 9.20 23.71 6.25
CA ASN A 305 10.22 23.22 7.18
C ASN A 305 10.66 24.44 7.99
N SER A 306 10.12 24.58 9.20
CA SER A 306 10.16 25.83 9.97
C SER A 306 11.04 25.73 11.24
N GLY A 307 11.72 24.61 11.46
CA GLY A 307 12.45 24.32 12.70
C GLY A 307 11.56 23.66 13.78
N GLY A 308 12.16 23.30 14.91
CA GLY A 308 11.46 22.70 16.06
C GLY A 308 11.58 21.17 16.16
N THR A 309 10.78 20.57 17.06
CA THR A 309 10.90 19.13 17.41
C THR A 309 10.44 18.20 16.29
N PHE A 310 9.40 18.59 15.54
CA PHE A 310 8.86 17.87 14.38
C PHE A 310 9.12 18.64 13.09
N THR A 311 10.26 19.31 13.01
CA THR A 311 10.66 20.13 11.86
C THR A 311 10.53 19.35 10.55
N GLY A 312 9.97 20.00 9.53
CA GLY A 312 9.78 19.44 8.20
C GLY A 312 8.66 18.39 8.07
N PHE A 313 8.07 17.89 9.16
CA PHE A 313 6.98 16.93 9.07
C PHE A 313 5.64 17.65 8.80
N ASN A 314 5.09 17.39 7.62
CA ASN A 314 3.81 17.94 7.17
C ASN A 314 2.78 16.81 7.12
N LEU A 315 1.58 17.09 7.64
CA LEU A 315 0.46 16.16 7.59
C LEU A 315 -0.42 16.50 6.38
N VAL A 316 -0.35 15.63 5.38
CA VAL A 316 -1.12 15.73 4.14
C VAL A 316 -2.10 14.57 4.05
N GLY A 317 -2.87 14.48 2.96
CA GLY A 317 -3.70 13.32 2.74
C GLY A 317 -4.09 13.13 1.28
N ASN A 318 -4.56 11.92 0.97
CA ASN A 318 -5.05 11.60 -0.35
C ASN A 318 -6.39 12.33 -0.59
N PRO A 319 -6.46 13.27 -1.54
CA PRO A 319 -7.66 14.05 -1.78
C PRO A 319 -8.62 13.35 -2.72
N TYR A 320 -8.30 12.18 -3.27
CA TYR A 320 -9.09 11.53 -4.31
C TYR A 320 -9.96 10.41 -3.73
N PRO A 321 -11.12 10.12 -4.35
CA PRO A 321 -11.92 8.93 -4.05
C PRO A 321 -11.29 7.65 -4.66
N SER A 322 -9.96 7.57 -4.73
CA SER A 322 -9.18 6.45 -5.29
C SER A 322 -7.85 6.33 -4.53
N CYS A 323 -7.12 5.23 -4.72
CA CYS A 323 -5.75 5.16 -4.25
C CYS A 323 -4.86 6.17 -5.00
N LEU A 324 -3.74 6.54 -4.40
CA LEU A 324 -2.71 7.42 -4.96
C LEU A 324 -1.34 6.73 -4.85
N ASP A 325 -0.55 6.79 -5.92
CA ASP A 325 0.79 6.18 -5.97
C ASP A 325 1.87 7.12 -5.42
N TRP A 326 2.42 6.78 -4.25
CA TRP A 326 3.44 7.55 -3.56
C TRP A 326 4.76 7.66 -4.33
N GLU A 327 5.16 6.65 -5.09
CA GLU A 327 6.41 6.71 -5.86
C GLU A 327 6.33 7.82 -6.91
N GLN A 328 5.18 7.93 -7.60
CA GLN A 328 4.96 8.99 -8.56
C GLN A 328 4.78 10.36 -7.90
N VAL A 329 4.09 10.43 -6.75
CA VAL A 329 3.90 11.67 -5.99
C VAL A 329 5.23 12.22 -5.49
N SER A 330 6.05 11.39 -4.86
CA SER A 330 7.36 11.80 -4.32
C SER A 330 8.28 12.29 -5.45
N ALA A 331 8.33 11.58 -6.59
CA ALA A 331 9.12 11.97 -7.75
C ALA A 331 8.67 13.30 -8.40
N ALA A 332 7.37 13.62 -8.36
CA ALA A 332 6.81 14.86 -8.91
C ALA A 332 6.84 16.04 -7.92
N SER A 333 7.20 15.80 -6.66
CA SER A 333 7.18 16.80 -5.60
C SER A 333 8.55 17.46 -5.42
N THR A 334 8.56 18.65 -4.82
CA THR A 334 9.78 19.44 -4.62
C THR A 334 10.14 19.50 -3.14
N ASN A 335 11.42 19.27 -2.82
CA ASN A 335 11.93 19.24 -1.44
C ASN A 335 11.23 18.24 -0.52
N ILE A 336 10.66 17.16 -1.07
CA ILE A 336 10.03 16.07 -0.31
C ILE A 336 10.96 14.87 -0.25
N TRP A 337 11.19 14.35 0.95
CA TRP A 337 11.91 13.11 1.16
C TRP A 337 11.09 11.91 0.66
N PRO A 338 11.70 10.87 0.07
CA PRO A 338 10.96 9.77 -0.57
C PRO A 338 10.22 8.85 0.41
N THR A 339 10.28 9.12 1.71
CA THR A 339 9.55 8.37 2.73
C THR A 339 8.22 9.05 3.06
N MET A 340 7.15 8.26 3.12
CA MET A 340 5.89 8.64 3.77
C MET A 340 5.67 7.84 5.05
N TRP A 341 4.92 8.40 5.99
CA TRP A 341 4.54 7.71 7.23
C TRP A 341 3.04 7.70 7.49
N TYR A 342 2.52 6.56 7.91
CA TYR A 342 1.17 6.41 8.42
C TYR A 342 1.21 6.32 9.93
N ARG A 343 0.41 7.14 10.60
CA ARG A 343 0.07 6.89 12.00
C ARG A 343 -1.23 6.10 12.04
N THR A 344 -1.13 4.83 12.42
CA THR A 344 -2.23 3.86 12.31
C THR A 344 -2.40 3.06 13.59
N TYR A 345 -3.54 2.41 13.76
CA TYR A 345 -3.85 1.64 14.95
C TYR A 345 -3.54 0.16 14.74
N ASN A 346 -2.59 -0.36 15.50
CA ASN A 346 -2.37 -1.80 15.60
C ASN A 346 -3.45 -2.38 16.51
N THR A 347 -4.32 -3.22 15.95
CA THR A 347 -5.45 -3.81 16.69
C THR A 347 -5.00 -4.82 17.74
N ALA A 348 -3.99 -5.65 17.43
CA ALA A 348 -3.48 -6.67 18.34
C ALA A 348 -2.83 -6.07 19.61
N GLY A 349 -1.99 -5.04 19.43
CA GLY A 349 -1.33 -4.32 20.52
C GLY A 349 -2.17 -3.19 21.15
N SER A 350 -3.35 -2.91 20.59
CA SER A 350 -4.24 -1.81 20.98
C SER A 350 -3.51 -0.47 21.15
N VAL A 351 -2.73 -0.09 20.13
CA VAL A 351 -1.81 1.04 20.20
C VAL A 351 -1.68 1.76 18.85
N MET A 352 -1.52 3.08 18.88
CA MET A 352 -1.11 3.84 17.69
C MET A 352 0.37 3.61 17.42
N VAL A 353 0.69 3.21 16.19
CA VAL A 353 2.05 2.96 15.71
C VAL A 353 2.32 3.85 14.49
N PHE A 354 3.59 3.94 14.12
CA PHE A 354 3.99 4.50 12.84
C PHE A 354 4.44 3.38 11.90
N ASP A 355 3.91 3.42 10.68
CA ASP A 355 4.46 2.71 9.54
C ASP A 355 5.09 3.68 8.56
N ALA A 356 6.11 3.23 7.84
CA ALA A 356 6.85 3.99 6.85
C ALA A 356 6.97 3.21 5.54
N TYR A 357 6.91 3.93 4.41
CA TYR A 357 7.22 3.39 3.09
C TYR A 357 8.20 4.33 2.39
N ASN A 358 9.29 3.78 1.83
CA ASN A 358 10.30 4.54 1.09
C ASN A 358 10.19 4.25 -0.42
N ALA A 359 9.92 5.29 -1.22
CA ALA A 359 9.79 5.20 -2.67
C ALA A 359 11.11 4.86 -3.40
N THR A 360 12.26 5.14 -2.79
CA THR A 360 13.57 4.85 -3.38
C THR A 360 13.96 3.38 -3.22
N SER A 361 13.60 2.76 -2.09
CA SER A 361 13.92 1.35 -1.83
C SER A 361 12.77 0.38 -2.09
N HIS A 362 11.56 0.90 -2.24
CA HIS A 362 10.31 0.15 -2.37
C HIS A 362 9.99 -0.74 -1.15
N ILE A 363 10.51 -0.38 0.03
CA ILE A 363 10.33 -1.11 1.28
C ILE A 363 9.31 -0.39 2.16
N GLY A 364 8.42 -1.19 2.79
CA GLY A 364 7.48 -0.74 3.80
C GLY A 364 7.63 -1.49 5.13
N THR A 365 7.31 -0.79 6.22
CA THR A 365 7.20 -1.40 7.56
C THR A 365 5.82 -2.02 7.80
N ASN A 366 5.71 -2.86 8.81
CA ASN A 366 4.54 -3.62 9.22
C ASN A 366 4.31 -3.57 10.74
N ASN A 367 4.34 -2.38 11.31
CA ASN A 367 3.95 -2.14 12.69
C ASN A 367 2.42 -2.21 12.87
N ASN A 368 1.62 -1.95 11.83
CA ASN A 368 0.16 -2.05 11.88
C ASN A 368 -0.37 -3.47 12.16
N GLY A 369 0.41 -4.51 11.83
CA GLY A 369 0.04 -5.91 12.06
C GLY A 369 -0.81 -6.55 10.96
N GLU A 370 -1.26 -5.78 9.98
CA GLU A 370 -2.06 -6.22 8.82
C GLU A 370 -1.20 -6.34 7.55
N GLY A 371 0.14 -6.28 7.67
CA GLY A 371 1.09 -6.42 6.57
C GLY A 371 1.86 -5.13 6.25
N ALA A 372 2.90 -5.25 5.43
CA ALA A 372 3.76 -4.11 5.11
C ALA A 372 3.00 -3.05 4.30
N VAL A 373 3.14 -1.78 4.67
CA VAL A 373 2.59 -0.67 3.89
C VAL A 373 3.22 -0.63 2.49
N THR A 374 2.45 -0.22 1.49
CA THR A 374 2.87 -0.19 0.08
C THR A 374 2.91 1.25 -0.45
N GLN A 375 3.29 1.43 -1.71
CA GLN A 375 3.26 2.74 -2.37
C GLN A 375 1.84 3.31 -2.51
N TYR A 376 0.80 2.49 -2.43
CA TYR A 376 -0.57 2.94 -2.68
C TYR A 376 -1.20 3.52 -1.41
N ILE A 377 -1.41 4.82 -1.42
CA ILE A 377 -2.12 5.55 -0.36
C ILE A 377 -3.63 5.33 -0.54
N PRO A 378 -4.36 4.74 0.42
CA PRO A 378 -5.81 4.54 0.31
C PRO A 378 -6.59 5.85 0.12
N PRO A 379 -7.80 5.80 -0.47
CA PRO A 379 -8.66 6.98 -0.59
C PRO A 379 -8.92 7.61 0.79
N MET A 380 -8.92 8.94 0.84
CA MET A 380 -9.14 9.72 2.06
C MET A 380 -8.10 9.50 3.17
N GLN A 381 -7.03 8.71 2.97
CA GLN A 381 -6.03 8.46 4.01
C GLN A 381 -5.14 9.69 4.22
N GLY A 382 -5.00 10.12 5.48
CA GLY A 382 -3.99 11.11 5.90
C GLY A 382 -2.64 10.44 6.16
N TYR A 383 -1.55 11.09 5.76
CA TYR A 383 -0.18 10.58 5.90
C TYR A 383 0.81 11.73 6.08
N TRP A 384 1.95 11.42 6.68
CA TRP A 384 3.02 12.36 6.92
C TRP A 384 4.05 12.31 5.79
N VAL A 385 4.58 13.49 5.47
CA VAL A 385 5.73 13.66 4.58
C VAL A 385 6.78 14.51 5.28
N TYR A 386 8.05 14.31 4.93
CA TYR A 386 9.15 15.11 5.44
C TYR A 386 9.65 16.05 4.33
N SER A 387 9.60 17.35 4.58
CA SER A 387 10.08 18.39 3.68
C SER A 387 11.49 18.79 4.08
N THR A 388 12.48 18.69 3.19
CA THR A 388 13.89 19.08 3.46
C THR A 388 14.10 20.59 3.50
N ALA A 389 13.20 21.32 2.84
CA ALA A 389 13.03 22.77 2.87
C ALA A 389 11.56 23.09 2.54
N ALA A 390 11.18 24.36 2.52
CA ALA A 390 9.88 24.75 1.97
C ALA A 390 9.73 24.25 0.53
N GLY A 391 8.60 23.64 0.21
CA GLY A 391 8.39 22.92 -1.04
C GLY A 391 6.93 22.75 -1.38
N THR A 392 6.67 21.83 -2.30
CA THR A 392 5.32 21.55 -2.80
C THR A 392 5.17 20.06 -3.02
N LEU A 393 4.10 19.50 -2.46
CA LEU A 393 3.63 18.15 -2.76
C LEU A 393 2.65 18.22 -3.93
N ASN A 394 2.94 17.46 -5.00
CA ASN A 394 2.18 17.47 -6.24
C ASN A 394 1.47 16.13 -6.46
N THR A 395 0.18 16.19 -6.81
CA THR A 395 -0.59 15.02 -7.21
C THR A 395 -1.23 15.25 -8.58
N THR A 396 -1.31 14.20 -9.38
CA THR A 396 -1.92 14.25 -10.72
C THR A 396 -2.92 13.14 -10.91
N ASN A 397 -3.78 13.29 -11.93
CA ASN A 397 -4.78 12.27 -12.23
C ASN A 397 -4.16 10.92 -12.64
N ALA A 398 -2.96 10.93 -13.24
CA ALA A 398 -2.24 9.73 -13.68
C ALA A 398 -1.71 8.87 -12.52
N MET A 399 -1.59 9.47 -11.33
CA MET A 399 -1.09 8.80 -10.12
C MET A 399 -2.19 8.01 -9.39
N ARG A 400 -3.43 8.04 -9.89
CA ARG A 400 -4.59 7.42 -9.24
C ARG A 400 -4.74 5.96 -9.65
N SER A 401 -5.06 5.11 -8.69
CA SER A 401 -5.32 3.69 -8.92
C SER A 401 -6.50 3.20 -8.09
N HIS A 402 -7.05 2.04 -8.45
CA HIS A 402 -7.97 1.32 -7.59
C HIS A 402 -7.16 0.46 -6.60
N PRO A 403 -7.69 0.14 -5.41
CA PRO A 403 -7.03 -0.77 -4.50
C PRO A 403 -6.85 -2.12 -5.20
N SER A 404 -5.60 -2.58 -5.31
CA SER A 404 -5.37 -3.94 -5.79
C SER A 404 -5.73 -4.93 -4.68
N ASN A 405 -6.24 -6.11 -5.03
CA ASN A 405 -6.49 -7.19 -4.06
C ASN A 405 -5.19 -7.63 -3.35
N ASN A 406 -4.02 -7.21 -3.86
CA ASN A 406 -2.76 -7.21 -3.15
C ASN A 406 -2.61 -5.88 -2.40
N LEU A 407 -3.30 -5.74 -1.27
CA LEU A 407 -2.94 -4.70 -0.31
C LEU A 407 -1.51 -4.88 0.25
N LEU A 408 -0.78 -5.96 -0.08
CA LEU A 408 0.41 -6.39 0.67
C LEU A 408 1.51 -7.10 -0.12
N LYS A 409 1.59 -6.96 -1.44
CA LYS A 409 2.74 -7.51 -2.19
C LYS A 409 3.27 -6.47 -3.15
N SER A 410 4.30 -5.74 -2.72
CA SER A 410 5.32 -5.35 -3.67
C SER A 410 5.81 -6.65 -4.32
N ALA A 411 5.88 -6.66 -5.65
CA ALA A 411 6.71 -7.65 -6.31
C ALA A 411 8.12 -7.45 -5.74
N ALA A 412 8.69 -8.51 -5.17
CA ALA A 412 10.10 -8.53 -4.82
C ALA A 412 10.90 -8.21 -6.09
N ALA A 413 11.44 -7.01 -6.17
CA ALA A 413 12.30 -6.59 -7.27
C ALA A 413 13.45 -5.76 -6.74
N THR A 414 14.25 -6.40 -5.91
CA THR A 414 15.72 -6.40 -6.01
C THR A 414 16.22 -7.49 -5.06
N ASN A 415 17.31 -8.16 -5.40
CA ASN A 415 17.99 -9.14 -4.54
C ASN A 415 18.65 -8.45 -3.34
N ASN A 416 17.89 -7.60 -2.62
CA ASN A 416 18.39 -6.84 -1.49
C ASN A 416 18.47 -7.78 -0.30
N LYS A 417 19.63 -7.77 0.34
CA LYS A 417 19.81 -8.36 1.66
C LYS A 417 19.02 -7.52 2.65
N ILE A 418 18.07 -8.12 3.38
CA ILE A 418 17.19 -7.41 4.32
C ILE A 418 17.22 -8.11 5.67
N VAL A 419 17.34 -7.31 6.74
CA VAL A 419 17.10 -7.71 8.12
C VAL A 419 16.02 -6.82 8.71
N ARG A 420 14.86 -7.39 9.03
CA ARG A 420 13.76 -6.72 9.73
C ARG A 420 13.83 -7.07 11.21
N ILE A 421 14.27 -6.11 12.00
CA ILE A 421 14.46 -6.25 13.45
C ILE A 421 13.21 -5.77 14.16
N VAL A 422 12.74 -6.53 15.15
CA VAL A 422 11.58 -6.19 15.96
C VAL A 422 12.00 -6.09 17.42
N ALA A 423 11.61 -5.02 18.09
CA ALA A 423 11.64 -4.91 19.54
C ALA A 423 10.22 -5.12 20.09
N SER A 424 10.07 -5.98 21.09
CA SER A 424 8.76 -6.36 21.64
C SER A 424 8.80 -6.50 23.17
N ASN A 425 7.68 -6.20 23.82
CA ASN A 425 7.43 -6.57 25.22
C ASN A 425 6.44 -7.74 25.37
N GLY A 426 6.13 -8.44 24.28
CA GLY A 426 5.13 -9.50 24.20
C GLY A 426 3.73 -9.03 23.79
N ASN A 427 3.38 -7.75 24.02
CA ASN A 427 2.06 -7.18 23.69
C ASN A 427 2.13 -6.10 22.60
N LYS A 428 3.14 -5.22 22.69
CA LYS A 428 3.41 -4.12 21.77
C LYS A 428 4.79 -4.31 21.18
N SER A 429 4.93 -3.94 19.92
CA SER A 429 6.18 -4.05 19.19
C SER A 429 6.36 -2.90 18.22
N ASP A 430 7.63 -2.65 17.90
CA ASP A 430 8.06 -1.75 16.84
C ASP A 430 9.17 -2.43 16.05
N GLU A 431 9.36 -2.02 14.81
CA GLU A 431 10.39 -2.56 13.94
C GLU A 431 11.30 -1.50 13.32
N ALA A 432 12.48 -1.95 12.91
CA ALA A 432 13.42 -1.23 12.09
C ALA A 432 13.99 -2.19 11.03
N ILE A 433 14.36 -1.65 9.87
CA ILE A 433 14.85 -2.42 8.73
C ILE A 433 16.26 -1.96 8.40
N VAL A 434 17.19 -2.91 8.30
CA VAL A 434 18.51 -2.70 7.70
C VAL A 434 18.53 -3.46 6.39
N TYR A 435 18.89 -2.80 5.30
CA TYR A 435 18.94 -3.44 3.99
C TYR A 435 20.13 -2.96 3.17
N PHE A 436 20.48 -3.75 2.16
CA PHE A 436 21.63 -3.47 1.31
C PHE A 436 21.20 -3.24 -0.14
N ASN A 437 21.67 -2.13 -0.72
CA ASN A 437 21.40 -1.72 -2.09
C ASN A 437 22.66 -1.03 -2.65
N SER A 438 23.14 -1.42 -3.84
CA SER A 438 24.39 -0.90 -4.42
C SER A 438 24.40 0.60 -4.67
N GLU A 439 23.21 1.20 -4.81
CA GLU A 439 23.01 2.62 -5.05
C GLU A 439 22.89 3.44 -3.75
N ALA A 440 22.79 2.78 -2.59
CA ALA A 440 22.80 3.45 -1.30
C ALA A 440 24.22 3.88 -0.88
N SER A 441 24.28 4.92 -0.06
CA SER A 441 25.44 5.32 0.72
C SER A 441 25.44 4.59 2.08
N ASP A 442 26.61 4.41 2.69
CA ASP A 442 26.69 3.98 4.10
C ASP A 442 26.47 5.15 5.08
N GLY A 443 26.44 6.39 4.56
CA GLY A 443 26.04 7.60 5.27
C GLY A 443 24.61 8.02 4.94
N TYR A 444 24.10 9.08 5.58
CA TYR A 444 22.67 9.42 5.51
C TYR A 444 22.23 9.90 4.13
N ASP A 445 21.33 9.16 3.47
CA ASP A 445 20.82 9.50 2.14
C ASP A 445 19.34 9.11 1.92
N VAL A 446 18.86 9.22 0.68
CA VAL A 446 17.46 8.95 0.30
C VAL A 446 17.00 7.49 0.52
N TYR A 447 17.93 6.55 0.70
CA TYR A 447 17.63 5.17 1.08
C TYR A 447 17.29 5.07 2.58
N ASP A 448 17.64 6.07 3.38
CA ASP A 448 17.27 6.14 4.78
C ASP A 448 15.90 6.77 4.99
N SER A 449 15.16 6.22 5.95
CA SER A 449 13.85 6.72 6.35
C SER A 449 13.88 7.25 7.77
N PRO A 450 13.74 8.58 7.99
CA PRO A 450 13.63 9.14 9.34
C PRO A 450 12.65 8.38 10.24
N LYS A 451 13.02 8.18 11.51
CA LYS A 451 12.13 7.59 12.51
C LYS A 451 11.14 8.65 13.02
N MET A 452 9.85 8.41 12.81
CA MET A 452 8.80 9.08 13.60
C MET A 452 8.51 8.24 14.84
N PHE A 453 8.75 8.82 16.01
CA PHE A 453 8.46 8.16 17.28
C PHE A 453 6.97 8.24 17.61
N ALA A 454 6.35 7.11 17.91
CA ALA A 454 4.94 7.02 18.30
C ALA A 454 4.70 7.65 19.69
N ASN A 455 5.72 7.65 20.55
CA ASN A 455 5.73 8.29 21.86
C ASN A 455 4.60 7.74 22.78
N VAL A 456 4.30 6.45 22.68
CA VAL A 456 3.23 5.78 23.44
C VAL A 456 3.80 5.01 24.64
N GLU A 457 3.10 5.06 25.77
CA GLU A 457 3.48 4.31 26.96
C GLU A 457 3.51 2.79 26.73
N GLY A 458 4.59 2.16 27.17
CA GLY A 458 4.81 0.72 27.05
C GLY A 458 5.02 0.21 25.62
N LEU A 459 5.12 1.08 24.60
CA LEU A 459 5.56 0.69 23.26
C LEU A 459 7.09 0.77 23.23
N PRO A 460 7.83 -0.35 23.06
CA PRO A 460 9.24 -0.26 22.72
C PRO A 460 9.39 0.33 21.31
N GLU A 461 10.40 1.17 21.09
CA GLU A 461 10.72 1.69 19.76
C GLU A 461 12.20 1.43 19.43
N ILE A 462 12.47 0.88 18.25
CA ILE A 462 13.80 0.50 17.75
C ILE A 462 14.09 1.24 16.44
N TYR A 463 15.37 1.59 16.24
CA TYR A 463 15.82 2.36 15.08
C TYR A 463 17.32 2.17 14.86
N SER A 464 17.81 2.47 13.66
CA SER A 464 19.25 2.61 13.39
C SER A 464 19.70 4.05 13.58
N ILE A 465 21.00 4.24 13.81
CA ILE A 465 21.63 5.55 13.94
C ILE A 465 22.61 5.76 12.78
N VAL A 466 22.35 6.76 11.94
CA VAL A 466 23.19 7.13 10.79
C VAL A 466 23.50 8.61 10.88
N GLU A 467 24.79 8.98 11.02
CA GLU A 467 25.25 10.38 11.16
C GLU A 467 24.44 11.21 12.20
N ASN A 468 24.22 10.64 13.39
CA ASN A 468 23.41 11.22 14.49
C ASN A 468 21.91 11.40 14.18
N LYS A 469 21.39 10.81 13.10
CA LYS A 469 19.96 10.76 12.79
C LYS A 469 19.39 9.38 13.10
N TYR A 470 18.15 9.36 13.55
CA TYR A 470 17.42 8.13 13.86
C TYR A 470 16.58 7.73 12.66
N VAL A 471 16.76 6.49 12.20
CA VAL A 471 16.11 6.00 10.98
C VAL A 471 15.41 4.66 11.23
N VAL A 472 14.20 4.53 10.70
CA VAL A 472 13.41 3.28 10.75
C VAL A 472 13.80 2.31 9.65
N MET A 473 14.29 2.82 8.51
CA MET A 473 14.93 2.03 7.47
C MET A 473 16.32 2.61 7.23
N ASN A 474 17.33 1.74 7.23
CA ASN A 474 18.73 2.06 7.01
C ASN A 474 19.22 1.33 5.76
N GLY A 475 19.53 2.08 4.71
CA GLY A 475 20.07 1.55 3.47
C GLY A 475 21.59 1.60 3.49
N LEU A 476 22.25 0.47 3.23
CA LEU A 476 23.71 0.38 3.15
C LEU A 476 24.13 -0.08 1.76
N LYS A 477 25.35 0.28 1.35
CA LYS A 477 25.80 -0.01 -0.01
C LYS A 477 25.99 -1.52 -0.26
N SER A 478 26.66 -2.18 0.68
CA SER A 478 27.00 -3.61 0.58
C SER A 478 27.37 -4.18 1.95
N VAL A 479 27.34 -5.50 2.08
CA VAL A 479 27.82 -6.16 3.30
C VAL A 479 29.35 -6.18 3.27
N SER A 480 30.00 -5.30 4.03
CA SER A 480 31.47 -5.31 4.17
C SER A 480 31.93 -6.22 5.31
N GLU A 481 33.21 -6.63 5.28
CA GLU A 481 33.86 -7.23 6.45
C GLU A 481 33.74 -6.30 7.66
N ASN A 482 33.17 -6.81 8.76
CA ASN A 482 32.93 -6.08 10.01
C ASN A 482 31.90 -4.94 9.92
N GLN A 483 30.95 -4.99 8.97
CA GLN A 483 29.85 -4.03 8.94
C GLN A 483 29.10 -4.07 10.28
N SER A 484 29.07 -2.92 10.95
CA SER A 484 28.39 -2.73 12.23
C SER A 484 27.39 -1.59 12.11
N VAL A 485 26.12 -1.89 12.35
CA VAL A 485 25.04 -0.90 12.38
C VAL A 485 24.70 -0.58 13.82
N ALA A 486 24.84 0.68 14.20
CA ALA A 486 24.43 1.15 15.51
C ALA A 486 22.90 1.16 15.61
N LEU A 487 22.37 0.52 16.66
CA LEU A 487 20.94 0.49 16.95
C LEU A 487 20.64 1.30 18.21
N GLY A 488 19.52 2.00 18.20
CA GLY A 488 18.91 2.63 19.36
C GLY A 488 17.66 1.88 19.80
N PHE A 489 17.39 1.92 21.09
CA PHE A 489 16.17 1.40 21.70
C PHE A 489 15.65 2.39 22.73
N THR A 490 14.35 2.67 22.70
CA THR A 490 13.68 3.52 23.69
C THR A 490 12.36 2.90 24.16
N THR A 491 12.02 3.16 25.42
CA THR A 491 10.71 2.84 25.99
C THR A 491 10.41 3.81 27.13
N LYS A 492 9.12 4.00 27.41
CA LYS A 492 8.65 4.81 28.55
C LYS A 492 8.46 4.02 29.84
N VAL A 493 8.58 2.70 29.79
CA VAL A 493 8.29 1.82 30.94
C VAL A 493 9.46 0.88 31.14
N ALA A 494 10.02 0.84 32.34
CA ALA A 494 11.05 -0.12 32.68
C ALA A 494 10.48 -1.54 32.63
N GLY A 495 11.23 -2.50 32.11
CA GLY A 495 10.73 -3.87 31.97
C GLY A 495 11.63 -4.77 31.13
N LYS A 496 11.09 -5.95 30.82
CA LYS A 496 11.73 -6.98 30.01
C LYS A 496 11.28 -6.84 28.55
N TYR A 497 12.25 -6.83 27.64
CA TYR A 497 12.04 -6.66 26.21
C TYR A 497 12.85 -7.68 25.43
N THR A 498 12.40 -8.00 24.23
CA THR A 498 13.10 -8.90 23.31
C THR A 498 13.35 -8.20 21.98
N ILE A 499 14.58 -8.26 21.50
CA ILE A 499 14.95 -7.91 20.11
C ILE A 499 15.09 -9.22 19.33
N SER A 500 14.39 -9.34 18.21
CA SER A 500 14.47 -10.50 17.31
C SER A 500 14.50 -10.06 15.85
N ALA A 501 14.84 -10.97 14.93
CA ALA A 501 14.64 -10.75 13.50
C ALA A 501 13.35 -11.44 13.03
N LYS A 502 12.44 -10.67 12.40
CA LYS A 502 11.21 -11.18 11.78
C LYS A 502 11.44 -11.61 10.33
N GLU A 503 12.46 -11.04 9.70
CA GLU A 503 12.88 -11.34 8.34
C GLU A 503 14.40 -11.26 8.26
N ILE A 504 15.03 -12.29 7.70
CA ILE A 504 16.42 -12.26 7.23
C ILE A 504 16.37 -12.88 5.83
N SER A 505 16.56 -12.05 4.80
CA SER A 505 16.41 -12.46 3.40
C SER A 505 17.58 -11.96 2.56
N GLY A 506 17.91 -12.68 1.49
CA GLY A 506 19.01 -12.36 0.58
C GLY A 506 20.42 -12.72 1.08
N PHE A 507 20.56 -13.20 2.32
CA PHE A 507 21.82 -13.70 2.89
C PHE A 507 21.92 -15.23 2.73
N GLU A 508 23.14 -15.77 2.71
CA GLU A 508 23.34 -17.22 2.77
C GLU A 508 22.73 -17.81 4.06
N SER A 509 22.30 -19.07 4.02
CA SER A 509 21.53 -19.67 5.11
C SER A 509 22.33 -19.80 6.42
N ASP A 510 23.65 -19.93 6.30
CA ASP A 510 24.62 -20.09 7.38
C ASP A 510 25.34 -18.78 7.76
N GLN A 511 25.16 -17.69 7.00
CA GLN A 511 25.78 -16.40 7.31
C GLN A 511 25.13 -15.77 8.55
N PRO A 512 25.84 -15.64 9.69
CA PRO A 512 25.25 -15.18 10.94
C PRO A 512 24.84 -13.70 10.88
N VAL A 513 23.74 -13.38 11.56
CA VAL A 513 23.28 -11.99 11.76
C VAL A 513 23.28 -11.73 13.25
N LEU A 514 24.29 -11.04 13.75
CA LEU A 514 24.58 -10.99 15.17
C LEU A 514 24.09 -9.68 15.79
N LEU A 515 23.29 -9.77 16.84
CA LEU A 515 23.01 -8.64 17.73
C LEU A 515 24.01 -8.65 18.89
N LYS A 516 24.70 -7.53 19.11
CA LYS A 516 25.58 -7.32 20.26
C LYS A 516 24.95 -6.32 21.23
N ASP A 517 24.77 -6.73 22.49
CA ASP A 517 24.56 -5.83 23.63
C ASP A 517 25.94 -5.39 24.17
N ASN A 518 26.32 -4.15 23.91
CA ASN A 518 27.59 -3.55 24.33
C ASN A 518 27.65 -3.25 25.84
N LEU A 519 26.52 -3.16 26.53
CA LEU A 519 26.48 -2.93 27.98
C LEU A 519 26.82 -4.22 28.73
N LEU A 520 26.20 -5.33 28.31
CA LEU A 520 26.40 -6.65 28.94
C LEU A 520 27.46 -7.50 28.24
N ASN A 521 27.97 -7.03 27.11
CA ASN A 521 28.90 -7.73 26.22
C ASN A 521 28.39 -9.12 25.80
N VAL A 522 27.09 -9.22 25.51
CA VAL A 522 26.42 -10.43 25.04
C VAL A 522 26.21 -10.35 23.54
N VAL A 523 26.51 -11.45 22.82
CA VAL A 523 26.25 -11.58 21.38
C VAL A 523 25.20 -12.66 21.16
N THR A 524 24.21 -12.39 20.33
CA THR A 524 23.13 -13.31 19.98
C THR A 524 22.97 -13.37 18.47
N ASP A 525 23.00 -14.57 17.90
CA ASP A 525 22.65 -14.79 16.49
C ASP A 525 21.13 -14.75 16.32
N LEU A 526 20.63 -13.71 15.63
CA LEU A 526 19.21 -13.49 15.43
C LEU A 526 18.54 -14.55 14.54
N ARG A 527 19.32 -15.39 13.85
CA ARG A 527 18.79 -16.57 13.15
C ARG A 527 18.39 -17.69 14.10
N GLN A 528 19.02 -17.77 15.27
CA GLN A 528 18.80 -18.84 16.25
C GLN A 528 17.75 -18.45 17.30
N GLY A 529 17.48 -17.15 17.46
CA GLY A 529 16.43 -16.66 18.35
C GLY A 529 16.58 -15.18 18.70
N GLY A 530 15.60 -14.66 19.43
CA GLY A 530 15.63 -13.29 19.93
C GLY A 530 16.48 -13.15 21.19
N TYR A 531 17.09 -11.97 21.36
CA TYR A 531 17.80 -11.58 22.58
C TYR A 531 16.86 -10.87 23.55
N THR A 532 16.82 -11.32 24.81
CA THR A 532 15.94 -10.75 25.83
C THR A 532 16.72 -10.05 26.93
N PHE A 533 16.31 -8.85 27.28
CA PHE A 533 17.03 -7.96 28.20
C PHE A 533 16.08 -7.11 29.05
N ASN A 534 16.61 -6.53 30.13
CA ASN A 534 15.92 -5.51 30.90
C ASN A 534 16.31 -4.11 30.42
N ALA A 535 15.33 -3.22 30.29
CA ALA A 535 15.52 -1.82 29.96
C ALA A 535 14.88 -0.92 31.03
N ALA A 536 15.49 0.24 31.28
CA ALA A 536 14.88 1.33 32.03
C ALA A 536 13.96 2.17 31.12
N ALA A 537 13.20 3.08 31.71
CA ALA A 537 12.32 4.02 31.00
C ALA A 537 13.13 5.19 30.39
N GLU A 538 14.08 4.89 29.51
CA GLU A 538 14.98 5.86 28.91
C GLU A 538 15.36 5.49 27.47
N ASN A 539 15.94 6.45 26.76
CA ASN A 539 16.51 6.22 25.44
C ASN A 539 17.94 5.68 25.57
N THR A 540 18.22 4.53 24.96
CA THR A 540 19.55 3.92 24.95
C THR A 540 20.14 3.95 23.54
N THR A 541 21.10 4.85 23.32
CA THR A 541 21.90 4.91 22.09
C THR A 541 23.26 4.26 22.35
N GLY A 542 23.67 3.30 21.50
CA GLY A 542 24.97 2.63 21.61
C GLY A 542 24.99 1.34 22.44
N ARG A 543 23.88 0.99 23.11
CA ARG A 543 23.75 -0.31 23.77
C ARG A 543 23.74 -1.47 22.77
N PHE A 544 23.11 -1.30 21.60
CA PHE A 544 22.93 -2.37 20.65
C PHE A 544 23.67 -2.10 19.34
N SER A 545 24.23 -3.17 18.75
CA SER A 545 24.81 -3.13 17.41
C SER A 545 24.43 -4.38 16.64
N LEU A 546 24.07 -4.22 15.37
CA LEU A 546 23.88 -5.33 14.44
C LEU A 546 25.18 -5.53 13.65
N LEU A 547 25.71 -6.74 13.69
CA LEU A 547 26.97 -7.10 13.04
C LEU A 547 26.71 -8.12 11.94
N PHE A 548 27.35 -7.89 10.79
CA PHE A 548 27.33 -8.81 9.67
C PHE A 548 28.73 -9.41 9.46
N ALA A 549 28.79 -10.73 9.28
CA ALA A 549 30.00 -11.38 8.76
C ALA A 549 30.04 -11.22 7.23
N ALA A 550 31.20 -10.99 6.64
CA ALA A 550 31.32 -10.99 5.18
C ALA A 550 31.05 -12.39 4.59
N GLU A 551 30.65 -12.40 3.32
CA GLU A 551 30.62 -13.63 2.54
C GLU A 551 32.04 -14.20 2.45
N PRO A 552 32.25 -15.50 2.72
CA PRO A 552 33.51 -16.13 2.37
C PRO A 552 33.66 -16.09 0.84
N THR A 553 34.58 -15.27 0.33
CA THR A 553 34.99 -15.37 -1.08
C THR A 553 35.50 -16.79 -1.34
N MET A 554 34.73 -17.55 -2.11
CA MET A 554 35.00 -18.88 -2.65
C MET A 554 36.49 -19.29 -2.64
N ILE A 555 36.92 -20.01 -1.59
CA ILE A 555 37.91 -21.10 -1.70
C ILE A 555 37.56 -22.16 -0.64
N SER A 556 37.21 -23.35 -1.14
CA SER A 556 37.12 -24.67 -0.48
C SER A 556 36.31 -24.80 0.81
N GLN A 557 35.25 -25.60 0.71
CA GLN A 557 34.63 -26.39 1.76
C GLN A 557 35.60 -26.73 2.91
N ALA A 558 35.34 -26.16 4.09
CA ALA A 558 35.82 -26.68 5.35
C ALA A 558 34.69 -26.52 6.36
N GLU A 559 34.40 -27.59 7.08
CA GLU A 559 33.42 -27.67 8.16
C GLU A 559 33.57 -26.49 9.13
N THR A 560 32.46 -26.09 9.78
CA THR A 560 32.39 -25.08 10.84
C THR A 560 33.67 -25.08 11.69
N PRO A 561 34.47 -24.01 11.71
CA PRO A 561 35.76 -24.10 12.37
C PRO A 561 35.53 -24.14 13.89
N ASP A 562 35.98 -25.23 14.50
CA ASP A 562 36.15 -25.44 15.95
C ASP A 562 36.92 -24.29 16.68
N VAL A 563 37.53 -23.39 15.91
CA VAL A 563 38.39 -22.30 16.36
C VAL A 563 38.08 -21.01 15.59
N LEU A 564 37.71 -19.93 16.29
CA LEU A 564 37.55 -18.60 15.73
C LEU A 564 38.66 -17.66 16.24
N ILE A 565 39.34 -16.98 15.32
CA ILE A 565 40.41 -16.03 15.64
C ILE A 565 40.04 -14.66 15.02
N TYR A 566 40.11 -13.58 15.77
CA TYR A 566 39.78 -12.22 15.29
C TYR A 566 40.54 -11.13 16.03
N ALA A 567 40.56 -9.91 15.48
CA ALA A 567 41.09 -8.72 16.14
C ALA A 567 39.96 -7.89 16.76
N SER A 568 40.17 -7.36 17.95
CA SER A 568 39.25 -6.43 18.63
C SER A 568 40.03 -5.46 19.50
N ASN A 569 39.78 -4.16 19.36
CA ASN A 569 40.45 -3.09 20.12
C ASN A 569 42.00 -3.16 20.11
N GLY A 570 42.60 -3.48 18.96
CA GLY A 570 44.06 -3.63 18.81
C GLY A 570 44.64 -4.89 19.46
N LYS A 571 43.79 -5.87 19.80
CA LYS A 571 44.18 -7.13 20.44
C LYS A 571 43.70 -8.33 19.63
N ILE A 572 44.41 -9.45 19.74
CA ILE A 572 44.01 -10.72 19.12
C ILE A 572 43.17 -11.52 20.12
N MET A 573 42.03 -12.01 19.66
CA MET A 573 41.10 -12.84 20.40
C MET A 573 41.02 -14.23 19.76
N VAL A 574 41.03 -15.26 20.59
CA VAL A 574 40.81 -16.65 20.19
C VAL A 574 39.58 -17.19 20.92
N VAL A 575 38.67 -17.81 20.18
CA VAL A 575 37.47 -18.47 20.70
C VAL A 575 37.53 -19.94 20.31
N LEU A 576 37.29 -20.80 21.28
CA LEU A 576 37.33 -22.26 21.18
C LEU A 576 36.11 -22.85 21.89
N ASP A 577 35.67 -24.02 21.43
CA ASP A 577 34.74 -24.85 22.20
C ASP A 577 35.35 -25.25 23.55
N GLU A 578 34.54 -25.29 24.61
CA GLU A 578 34.98 -25.55 25.98
C GLU A 578 35.64 -26.92 26.13
N SER A 579 35.22 -27.92 25.34
CA SER A 579 35.82 -29.26 25.30
C SER A 579 37.24 -29.30 24.74
N MET A 580 37.70 -28.21 24.10
CA MET A 580 38.99 -28.11 23.42
C MET A 580 40.02 -27.25 24.17
N VAL A 581 39.59 -26.54 25.21
CA VAL A 581 40.44 -25.62 25.99
C VAL A 581 41.59 -26.36 26.67
N ALA A 582 41.37 -27.58 27.17
CA ALA A 582 42.36 -28.34 27.94
C ALA A 582 43.67 -28.65 27.17
N ASN A 583 43.62 -28.62 25.83
CA ASN A 583 44.79 -28.85 24.96
C ASN A 583 45.10 -27.64 24.06
N GLY A 584 44.52 -26.47 24.37
CA GLY A 584 44.62 -25.26 23.56
C GLY A 584 45.93 -24.50 23.76
N GLU A 585 46.65 -24.24 22.67
CA GLU A 585 47.83 -23.38 22.61
C GLU A 585 47.70 -22.45 21.41
N VAL A 586 48.15 -21.21 21.55
CA VAL A 586 48.22 -20.22 20.48
C VAL A 586 49.63 -19.69 20.33
N SER A 587 50.12 -19.62 19.10
CA SER A 587 51.34 -18.89 18.74
C SER A 587 51.05 -17.80 17.71
N VAL A 588 51.73 -16.67 17.85
CA VAL A 588 51.62 -15.50 16.97
C VAL A 588 52.99 -15.22 16.37
N THR A 589 53.08 -15.20 15.04
CA THR A 589 54.30 -14.88 14.31
C THR A 589 54.12 -13.61 13.48
N ASN A 590 55.21 -12.89 13.21
CA ASN A 590 55.22 -11.82 12.23
C ASN A 590 55.35 -12.38 10.79
N LEU A 591 55.26 -11.51 9.78
CA LEU A 591 55.40 -11.91 8.36
C LEU A 591 56.78 -12.48 7.99
N LEU A 592 57.80 -12.27 8.82
CA LEU A 592 59.13 -12.86 8.64
C LEU A 592 59.23 -14.26 9.26
N GLY A 593 58.14 -14.79 9.83
CA GLY A 593 58.07 -16.10 10.47
C GLY A 593 58.63 -16.13 11.90
N GLN A 594 59.00 -14.99 12.47
CA GLN A 594 59.49 -14.91 13.85
C GLN A 594 58.31 -15.03 14.82
N GLU A 595 58.39 -15.97 15.76
CA GLU A 595 57.43 -16.10 16.86
C GLU A 595 57.55 -14.92 17.83
N ILE A 596 56.44 -14.22 18.03
CA ILE A 596 56.32 -13.04 18.89
C ILE A 596 55.69 -13.44 20.23
N ILE A 597 54.68 -14.31 20.21
CA ILE A 597 53.96 -14.76 21.40
C ILE A 597 53.64 -16.25 21.26
N ARG A 598 53.74 -16.97 22.38
CA ARG A 598 53.18 -18.32 22.56
C ARG A 598 52.49 -18.36 23.92
N GLN A 599 51.24 -18.82 23.95
CA GLN A 599 50.39 -18.79 25.13
C GLN A 599 49.49 -20.03 25.18
N GLU A 600 49.33 -20.60 26.38
CA GLU A 600 48.29 -21.61 26.63
C GLU A 600 46.91 -20.96 26.74
N ILE A 601 45.91 -21.63 26.18
CA ILE A 601 44.51 -21.21 26.22
C ILE A 601 43.85 -21.87 27.42
N ARG A 602 43.26 -21.05 28.30
CA ARG A 602 42.69 -21.51 29.58
C ARG A 602 41.20 -21.22 29.74
N SER A 603 40.60 -20.56 28.75
CA SER A 603 39.17 -20.27 28.68
C SER A 603 38.68 -20.34 27.24
N ASN A 604 37.38 -20.60 27.07
CA ASN A 604 36.70 -20.63 25.78
C ASN A 604 36.86 -19.33 24.97
N VAL A 605 37.06 -18.19 25.63
CA VAL A 605 37.49 -16.93 25.02
C VAL A 605 38.82 -16.52 25.65
N THR A 606 39.87 -16.39 24.86
CA THR A 606 41.20 -16.02 25.31
C THR A 606 41.71 -14.79 24.57
N GLU A 607 42.07 -13.75 25.32
CA GLU A 607 42.86 -12.62 24.82
C GLU A 607 44.34 -13.01 24.78
N ILE A 608 45.01 -12.74 23.66
CA ILE A 608 46.47 -12.93 23.54
C ILE A 608 47.19 -11.80 24.25
N LYS A 609 47.91 -12.14 25.33
CA LYS A 609 48.61 -11.16 26.16
C LYS A 609 49.99 -10.88 25.59
N GLY A 610 50.18 -9.67 25.05
CA GLY A 610 51.49 -9.15 24.66
C GLY A 610 51.40 -7.76 24.04
N ARG A 611 52.54 -7.07 23.95
CA ARG A 611 52.65 -5.78 23.25
C ARG A 611 52.82 -6.03 21.75
N LEU A 612 51.70 -6.21 21.06
CA LEU A 612 51.67 -6.25 19.59
C LEU A 612 51.54 -4.81 19.05
N GLN A 613 52.30 -4.48 18.02
CA GLN A 613 52.21 -3.20 17.32
C GLN A 613 51.22 -3.35 16.16
N THR A 614 50.74 -2.23 15.60
CA THR A 614 49.94 -2.24 14.37
C THR A 614 50.68 -2.97 13.27
N GLY A 615 50.05 -3.96 12.65
CA GLY A 615 50.70 -4.81 11.67
C GLY A 615 50.02 -6.15 11.44
N VAL A 616 50.58 -6.90 10.50
CA VAL A 616 50.05 -8.20 10.08
C VAL A 616 50.76 -9.32 10.80
N TYR A 617 49.96 -10.21 11.39
CA TYR A 617 50.41 -11.38 12.13
C TYR A 617 49.81 -12.66 11.58
N ILE A 618 50.51 -13.77 11.74
CA ILE A 618 49.98 -15.12 11.52
C ILE A 618 49.75 -15.76 12.89
N VAL A 619 48.51 -16.15 13.16
CA VAL A 619 48.09 -16.75 14.42
C VAL A 619 47.81 -18.22 14.19
N ASN A 620 48.51 -19.10 14.90
CA ASN A 620 48.31 -20.54 14.88
C ASN A 620 47.70 -20.97 16.20
N VAL A 621 46.58 -21.68 16.17
CA VAL A 621 45.93 -22.26 17.35
C VAL A 621 45.92 -23.78 17.20
N ARG A 622 46.44 -24.49 18.21
CA ARG A 622 46.46 -25.95 18.29
C ARG A 622 45.63 -26.38 19.49
N ASN A 623 44.77 -27.38 19.35
CA ASN A 623 43.84 -27.81 20.42
C ASN A 623 43.75 -29.33 20.61
N GLY A 624 44.82 -30.05 20.26
CA GLY A 624 44.90 -31.52 20.34
C GLY A 624 44.15 -32.28 19.23
N LYS A 625 43.14 -31.66 18.60
CA LYS A 625 42.40 -32.23 17.45
C LYS A 625 42.83 -31.62 16.11
N SER A 626 43.04 -30.31 16.07
CA SER A 626 43.34 -29.57 14.85
C SER A 626 44.39 -28.47 15.09
N VAL A 627 44.90 -27.93 13.98
CA VAL A 627 45.72 -26.71 13.94
C VAL A 627 45.03 -25.73 13.00
N THR A 628 44.61 -24.59 13.53
CA THR A 628 43.97 -23.51 12.76
C THR A 628 44.93 -22.34 12.61
N THR A 629 45.19 -21.93 11.37
CA THR A 629 46.06 -20.79 11.06
C THR A 629 45.23 -19.64 10.49
N LYS A 630 45.40 -18.42 11.03
CA LYS A 630 44.73 -17.23 10.50
C LYS A 630 45.66 -16.03 10.45
N LYS A 631 45.61 -15.32 9.31
CA LYS A 631 46.23 -14.00 9.16
C LYS A 631 45.36 -12.95 9.85
N ILE A 632 45.94 -12.17 10.75
CA ILE A 632 45.26 -11.12 11.52
C ILE A 632 45.97 -9.79 11.27
N ASN A 633 45.21 -8.74 10.99
CA ASN A 633 45.71 -7.38 10.92
C ASN A 633 45.26 -6.63 12.18
N LEU A 634 46.21 -6.10 12.95
CA LEU A 634 45.98 -5.36 14.19
C LEU A 634 46.02 -3.85 14.00
#